data_AF-A0A1T4VK27-F1
#
_entry.id   AF-A0A1T4VK27-F1
#
_cell.length_a   1.000
_cell.length_b   1.000
_cell.length_c   1.000
_cell.angle_alpha   90.00
_cell.angle_beta   90.00
_cell.angle_gamma   90.00
#
_symmetry.space_group_name_H-M   'P 1'
#
loop_
_entity.id
_entity.type
_entity.pdbx_description
1 polymer ?
#
loop_
_entity_poly.entity_id
_entity_poly.type
_entity_poly.pdbx_seq_one_letter_code
_entity_poly.pdbx_strand_id
1 'polypeptide(L)'
;MKKTALVYGFLGLIPFVAFGMLLPIWPSDWQAALVHAFNSYSAIILAFLSGAVWGMTISGAKEEKPTNGLTVGIVFSLVALGALLMPFPYSIYLLVASFVFLFALEVGLMFKGIYPFWYTLMRAILTAIVVICHLFLLYWLGDIYNDVVSMGTA
;
A
#
# COMPACT_ATOMS: atom_id res chain seq x y z
N MET A 1 16.21 -17.81 -1.80
CA MET A 1 14.83 -17.29 -1.77
C MET A 1 14.61 -16.21 -0.71
N LYS A 2 14.81 -16.47 0.61
CA LYS A 2 14.58 -15.47 1.67
C LYS A 2 15.30 -14.12 1.47
N LYS A 3 16.61 -14.15 1.21
CA LYS A 3 17.43 -12.93 0.96
C LYS A 3 16.89 -12.11 -0.22
N THR A 4 16.57 -12.79 -1.32
CA THR A 4 16.01 -12.17 -2.52
C THR A 4 14.67 -11.49 -2.25
N ALA A 5 13.76 -12.16 -1.52
CA ALA A 5 12.47 -11.60 -1.14
C ALA A 5 12.61 -10.34 -0.26
N LEU A 6 13.55 -10.36 0.69
CA LEU A 6 13.86 -9.19 1.53
C LEU A 6 14.35 -8.03 0.67
N VAL A 7 15.36 -8.25 -0.17
CA VAL A 7 15.93 -7.19 -1.03
C VAL A 7 14.85 -6.58 -1.92
N TYR A 8 14.07 -7.39 -2.62
CA TYR A 8 13.04 -6.88 -3.52
C TYR A 8 11.88 -6.21 -2.78
N GLY A 9 11.50 -6.72 -1.61
CA GLY A 9 10.50 -6.08 -0.75
C GLY A 9 10.90 -4.67 -0.33
N PHE A 10 12.16 -4.49 0.10
CA PHE A 10 12.67 -3.17 0.50
C PHE A 10 12.91 -2.25 -0.70
N LEU A 11 13.36 -2.76 -1.86
CA LEU A 11 13.49 -1.96 -3.08
C LEU A 11 12.12 -1.43 -3.55
N GLY A 12 11.04 -2.18 -3.32
CA GLY A 12 9.67 -1.73 -3.57
C GLY A 12 9.24 -0.52 -2.75
N LEU A 13 9.99 -0.13 -1.70
CA LEU A 13 9.69 1.09 -0.92
C LEU A 13 10.20 2.37 -1.60
N ILE A 14 11.07 2.27 -2.60
CA ILE A 14 11.73 3.43 -3.21
C ILE A 14 10.71 4.48 -3.68
N PRO A 15 9.65 4.14 -4.45
CA PRO A 15 8.71 5.16 -4.91
C PRO A 15 7.84 5.74 -3.79
N PHE A 16 7.53 4.98 -2.74
CA PHE A 16 6.80 5.52 -1.58
C PHE A 16 7.61 6.59 -0.86
N VAL A 17 8.89 6.35 -0.64
CA VAL A 17 9.78 7.32 0.00
C VAL A 17 10.03 8.50 -0.93
N ALA A 18 10.33 8.25 -2.21
CA ALA A 18 10.68 9.29 -3.18
C ALA A 18 9.51 10.25 -3.45
N PHE A 19 8.29 9.74 -3.60
CA PHE A 19 7.13 10.55 -4.00
C PHE A 19 6.23 10.96 -2.83
N GLY A 20 6.34 10.30 -1.68
CA GLY A 20 5.60 10.63 -0.46
C GLY A 20 6.45 11.42 0.53
N MET A 21 7.42 10.76 1.15
CA MET A 21 8.21 11.35 2.23
C MET A 21 9.14 12.47 1.76
N LEU A 22 9.68 12.35 0.55
CA LEU A 22 10.53 13.37 -0.07
C LEU A 22 9.74 14.36 -0.92
N LEU A 23 8.40 14.33 -0.92
CA LEU A 23 7.60 15.31 -1.68
C LEU A 23 8.03 16.79 -1.44
N PRO A 24 8.31 17.25 -0.20
CA PRO A 24 8.64 18.65 0.09
C PRO A 24 9.90 19.17 -0.59
N ILE A 25 10.85 18.29 -0.91
CA ILE A 25 12.14 18.69 -1.50
C ILE A 25 12.08 18.78 -3.02
N TRP A 26 11.01 18.28 -3.65
CA TRP A 26 10.83 18.35 -5.10
C TRP A 26 10.30 19.73 -5.53
N PRO A 27 10.63 20.19 -6.76
CA PRO A 27 10.09 21.42 -7.32
C PRO A 27 8.56 21.44 -7.28
N SER A 28 7.97 22.59 -6.94
CA SER A 28 6.51 22.77 -6.80
C SER A 28 5.74 22.29 -8.03
N ASP A 29 6.26 22.57 -9.22
CA ASP A 29 5.61 22.24 -10.50
C ASP A 29 5.48 20.72 -10.72
N TRP A 30 6.27 19.91 -10.00
CA TRP A 30 6.25 18.45 -10.12
C TRP A 30 5.39 17.80 -9.04
N GLN A 31 5.09 18.50 -7.94
CA GLN A 31 4.47 17.89 -6.76
C GLN A 31 3.10 17.26 -7.08
N ALA A 32 2.27 17.91 -7.89
CA ALA A 32 0.99 17.35 -8.31
C ALA A 32 1.16 16.01 -9.06
N ALA A 33 2.09 15.96 -10.02
CA ALA A 33 2.40 14.74 -10.76
C ALA A 33 2.97 13.63 -9.86
N LEU A 34 3.81 13.99 -8.89
CA LEU A 34 4.39 13.06 -7.92
C LEU A 34 3.33 12.50 -6.95
N VAL A 35 2.36 13.30 -6.52
CA VAL A 35 1.21 12.84 -5.72
C VAL A 35 0.38 11.83 -6.52
N HIS A 36 0.10 12.12 -7.79
CA HIS A 36 -0.57 11.16 -8.67
C HIS A 36 0.25 9.87 -8.83
N ALA A 37 1.55 9.98 -9.09
CA ALA A 37 2.45 8.84 -9.22
C ALA A 37 2.51 7.99 -7.94
N PHE A 38 2.55 8.64 -6.77
CA PHE A 38 2.48 7.97 -5.46
C PHE A 38 1.19 7.16 -5.33
N ASN A 39 0.03 7.79 -5.56
CA ASN A 39 -1.27 7.12 -5.47
C ASN A 39 -1.38 5.95 -6.46
N SER A 40 -0.92 6.15 -7.70
CA SER A 40 -0.88 5.11 -8.72
C SER A 40 0.02 3.94 -8.33
N TYR A 41 1.20 4.22 -7.80
CA TYR A 41 2.12 3.18 -7.34
C TYR A 41 1.56 2.41 -6.15
N SER A 42 0.94 3.08 -5.19
CA SER A 42 0.24 2.44 -4.07
C SER A 42 -0.81 1.44 -4.55
N ALA A 43 -1.64 1.82 -5.53
CA ALA A 43 -2.64 0.92 -6.10
C ALA A 43 -1.98 -0.28 -6.82
N ILE A 44 -0.91 -0.05 -7.60
CA ILE A 44 -0.16 -1.12 -8.28
C ILE A 44 0.38 -2.13 -7.26
N ILE A 45 0.97 -1.66 -6.16
CA ILE A 45 1.51 -2.53 -5.11
C ILE A 45 0.40 -3.28 -4.38
N LEU A 46 -0.74 -2.64 -4.10
CA LEU A 46 -1.89 -3.32 -3.52
C LEU A 46 -2.40 -4.45 -4.43
N ALA A 47 -2.56 -4.19 -5.73
CA ALA A 47 -2.97 -5.19 -6.71
C ALA A 47 -1.94 -6.34 -6.83
N PHE A 48 -0.63 -6.02 -6.85
CA PHE A 48 0.44 -7.01 -6.87
C PHE A 48 0.39 -7.95 -5.66
N LEU A 49 0.24 -7.41 -4.45
CA LEU A 49 0.13 -8.21 -3.22
C LEU A 49 -1.13 -9.07 -3.21
N SER A 50 -2.22 -8.55 -3.74
CA SER A 50 -3.49 -9.27 -3.89
C SER A 50 -3.33 -10.46 -4.85
N GLY A 51 -2.63 -10.26 -5.96
CA GLY A 51 -2.24 -11.33 -6.88
C GLY A 51 -1.35 -12.38 -6.23
N ALA A 52 -0.45 -11.98 -5.32
CA ALA A 52 0.38 -12.93 -4.56
C ALA A 52 -0.47 -13.82 -3.61
N VAL A 53 -1.48 -13.25 -2.93
CA VAL A 53 -2.43 -14.04 -2.11
C VAL A 53 -3.18 -15.05 -2.97
N TRP A 54 -3.61 -14.64 -4.17
CA TRP A 54 -4.27 -15.54 -5.12
C TRP A 54 -3.34 -16.68 -5.57
N GLY A 55 -2.09 -16.37 -5.96
CA GLY A 55 -1.11 -17.37 -6.39
C GLY A 55 -0.68 -18.35 -5.29
N MET A 56 -0.51 -17.85 -4.06
CA MET A 56 -0.26 -18.69 -2.88
C MET A 56 -1.43 -19.62 -2.59
N THR A 57 -2.65 -19.14 -2.75
CA THR A 57 -3.87 -19.93 -2.54
C THR A 57 -3.95 -21.11 -3.48
N ILE A 58 -3.63 -20.92 -4.76
CA ILE A 58 -3.61 -22.01 -5.74
C ILE A 58 -2.46 -22.97 -5.47
N SER A 59 -1.27 -22.45 -5.19
CA SER A 59 -0.08 -23.27 -4.95
C SER A 59 -0.20 -24.16 -3.71
N GLY A 60 -0.98 -23.74 -2.71
CA GLY A 60 -1.27 -24.49 -1.50
C GLY A 60 -2.64 -25.19 -1.49
N ALA A 61 -3.39 -25.18 -2.61
CA ALA A 61 -4.73 -25.71 -2.68
C ALA A 61 -4.74 -27.23 -2.47
N LYS A 62 -5.64 -27.70 -1.59
CA LYS A 62 -6.02 -29.11 -1.46
C LYS A 62 -7.51 -29.21 -1.79
N GLU A 63 -7.91 -30.24 -2.55
CA GLU A 63 -9.27 -30.37 -3.12
C GLU A 63 -10.41 -30.20 -2.09
N GLU A 64 -10.17 -30.49 -0.82
CA GLU A 64 -11.21 -30.52 0.22
C GLU A 64 -11.30 -29.26 1.11
N LYS A 65 -10.46 -28.24 0.93
CA LYS A 65 -10.50 -27.02 1.78
C LYS A 65 -10.76 -25.76 0.98
N PRO A 66 -11.98 -25.17 1.08
CA PRO A 66 -12.23 -23.86 0.51
C PRO A 66 -11.33 -22.83 1.20
N THR A 67 -10.62 -22.05 0.39
CA THR A 67 -9.78 -20.95 0.86
C THR A 67 -10.29 -19.66 0.23
N ASN A 68 -10.57 -18.68 1.09
CA ASN A 68 -11.07 -17.37 0.68
C ASN A 68 -9.98 -16.50 0.02
N GLY A 69 -8.75 -17.01 -0.12
CA GLY A 69 -7.63 -16.24 -0.64
C GLY A 69 -7.82 -15.81 -2.11
N LEU A 70 -8.58 -16.56 -2.91
CA LEU A 70 -8.94 -16.12 -4.27
C LEU A 70 -9.86 -14.89 -4.23
N THR A 71 -10.87 -14.92 -3.35
CA THR A 71 -11.79 -13.79 -3.11
C THR A 71 -11.04 -12.57 -2.59
N VAL A 72 -10.13 -12.77 -1.64
CA VAL A 72 -9.27 -11.69 -1.13
C VAL A 72 -8.44 -11.09 -2.27
N GLY A 73 -7.80 -11.93 -3.09
CA GLY A 73 -7.00 -11.47 -4.22
C GLY A 73 -7.78 -10.62 -5.21
N ILE A 74 -9.01 -11.02 -5.59
CA ILE A 74 -9.80 -10.23 -6.54
C ILE A 74 -10.37 -8.96 -5.89
N VAL A 75 -10.89 -9.04 -4.65
CA VAL A 75 -11.49 -7.90 -3.96
C VAL A 75 -10.47 -6.78 -3.80
N PHE A 76 -9.27 -7.07 -3.30
CA PHE A 76 -8.26 -6.04 -3.11
C PHE A 76 -7.68 -5.49 -4.42
N SER A 77 -7.64 -6.30 -5.49
CA SER A 77 -7.29 -5.79 -6.83
C SER A 77 -8.32 -4.79 -7.36
N LEU A 78 -9.61 -5.06 -7.13
CA LEU A 78 -10.70 -4.13 -7.49
C LEU A 78 -10.71 -2.89 -6.59
N VAL A 79 -10.38 -3.04 -5.30
CA VAL A 79 -10.22 -1.89 -4.39
C VAL A 79 -9.07 -1.00 -4.84
N ALA A 80 -7.96 -1.58 -5.31
CA ALA A 80 -6.86 -0.82 -5.89
C ALA A 80 -7.31 0.00 -7.11
N LEU A 81 -8.08 -0.60 -8.02
CA LEU A 81 -8.69 0.13 -9.14
C LEU A 81 -9.63 1.24 -8.63
N GLY A 82 -10.49 0.94 -7.66
CA GLY A 82 -11.40 1.92 -7.06
C GLY A 82 -10.67 3.11 -6.44
N ALA A 83 -9.51 2.89 -5.82
CA ALA A 83 -8.67 3.95 -5.27
C ALA A 83 -8.11 4.90 -6.34
N LEU A 84 -7.88 4.42 -7.57
CA LEU A 84 -7.45 5.27 -8.68
C LEU A 84 -8.57 6.16 -9.22
N LEU A 85 -9.82 5.72 -9.09
CA LEU A 85 -11.00 6.45 -9.53
C LEU A 85 -11.52 7.43 -8.48
N MET A 86 -11.02 7.34 -7.25
CA MET A 86 -11.46 8.12 -6.12
C MET A 86 -10.62 9.41 -5.99
N PRO A 87 -11.24 10.57 -5.67
CA PRO A 87 -10.49 11.79 -5.46
C PRO A 87 -9.66 11.73 -4.17
N PHE A 88 -8.57 12.50 -4.14
CA PHE A 88 -7.85 12.81 -2.92
C PHE A 88 -8.76 13.62 -1.96
N PRO A 89 -8.72 13.40 -0.63
CA PRO A 89 -7.84 12.48 0.12
C PRO A 89 -8.42 11.06 0.28
N TYR A 90 -9.63 10.80 -0.21
CA TYR A 90 -10.33 9.54 0.06
C TYR A 90 -9.62 8.31 -0.52
N SER A 91 -8.97 8.45 -1.68
CA SER A 91 -8.11 7.40 -2.27
C SER A 91 -7.01 6.94 -1.31
N ILE A 92 -6.35 7.89 -0.63
CA ILE A 92 -5.27 7.62 0.33
C ILE A 92 -5.80 6.88 1.55
N TYR A 93 -6.96 7.30 2.10
CA TYR A 93 -7.60 6.59 3.22
C TYR A 93 -7.96 5.15 2.85
N LEU A 94 -8.51 4.95 1.66
CA LEU A 94 -8.87 3.62 1.16
C LEU A 94 -7.64 2.73 1.01
N LEU A 95 -6.54 3.25 0.46
CA LEU A 95 -5.28 2.52 0.29
C LEU A 95 -4.63 2.15 1.63
N VAL A 96 -4.58 3.09 2.59
CA VAL A 96 -4.06 2.81 3.95
C VAL A 96 -4.86 1.71 4.62
N ALA A 97 -6.20 1.84 4.63
CA ALA A 97 -7.09 0.83 5.20
C ALA A 97 -6.88 -0.53 4.54
N SER A 98 -6.71 -0.54 3.21
CA SER A 98 -6.49 -1.77 2.44
C SER A 98 -5.15 -2.44 2.76
N PHE A 99 -4.05 -1.69 2.82
CA PHE A 99 -2.75 -2.28 3.18
C PHE A 99 -2.77 -2.91 4.58
N VAL A 100 -3.38 -2.22 5.55
CA VAL A 100 -3.50 -2.73 6.93
C VAL A 100 -4.40 -3.96 6.97
N PHE A 101 -5.56 -3.93 6.30
CA PHE A 101 -6.50 -5.05 6.30
C PHE A 101 -5.93 -6.27 5.58
N LEU A 102 -5.26 -6.09 4.44
CA LEU A 102 -4.59 -7.18 3.73
C LEU A 102 -3.50 -7.81 4.61
N PHE A 103 -2.68 -6.99 5.27
CA PHE A 103 -1.66 -7.49 6.19
C PHE A 103 -2.27 -8.25 7.39
N ALA A 104 -3.39 -7.77 7.96
CA ALA A 104 -4.08 -8.47 9.04
C ALA A 104 -4.57 -9.87 8.60
N LEU A 105 -5.06 -9.99 7.36
CA LEU A 105 -5.40 -11.30 6.78
C LEU A 105 -4.15 -12.19 6.62
N GLU A 106 -3.02 -11.64 6.16
CA GLU A 106 -1.74 -12.37 6.07
C GLU A 106 -1.25 -12.86 7.44
N VAL A 107 -1.44 -12.07 8.51
CA VAL A 107 -1.13 -12.48 9.89
C VAL A 107 -2.02 -13.65 10.34
N GLY A 108 -3.33 -13.61 10.03
CA GLY A 108 -4.22 -14.74 10.29
C GLY A 108 -3.80 -16.02 9.56
N LEU A 109 -3.29 -15.90 8.33
CA LEU A 109 -2.75 -17.01 7.55
C LEU A 109 -1.41 -17.52 8.10
N MET A 110 -0.60 -16.65 8.71
CA MET A 110 0.63 -17.04 9.41
C MET A 110 0.31 -17.92 10.63
N PHE A 111 -0.68 -17.56 11.45
CA PHE A 111 -1.10 -18.39 12.59
C PHE A 111 -1.69 -19.74 12.16
N LYS A 112 -2.21 -19.83 10.93
CA LYS A 112 -2.65 -21.10 10.31
C LYS A 112 -1.50 -21.90 9.67
N GLY A 113 -0.25 -21.44 9.80
CA GLY A 113 0.93 -22.11 9.25
C GLY A 113 1.09 -22.00 7.74
N ILE A 114 0.32 -21.13 7.07
CA ILE A 114 0.37 -20.94 5.61
C ILE A 114 1.52 -20.02 5.22
N TYR A 115 1.68 -18.91 5.93
CA TYR A 115 2.82 -18.01 5.76
C TYR A 115 3.89 -18.24 6.82
N PRO A 116 5.17 -18.25 6.43
CA PRO A 116 6.26 -18.36 7.40
C PRO A 116 6.44 -17.03 8.15
N PHE A 117 6.77 -17.11 9.44
CA PHE A 117 6.91 -15.95 10.32
C PHE A 117 7.84 -14.85 9.77
N TRP A 118 8.97 -15.22 9.16
CA TRP A 118 9.92 -14.24 8.60
C TRP A 118 9.30 -13.38 7.49
N TYR A 119 8.39 -13.94 6.69
CA TYR A 119 7.71 -13.22 5.61
C TYR A 119 6.69 -12.24 6.22
N THR A 120 5.91 -12.69 7.19
CA THR A 120 4.94 -11.84 7.90
C THR A 120 5.62 -10.68 8.63
N LEU A 121 6.79 -10.91 9.26
CA LEU A 121 7.56 -9.85 9.89
C LEU A 121 8.07 -8.83 8.86
N MET A 122 8.59 -9.29 7.71
CA MET A 122 8.98 -8.40 6.61
C MET A 122 7.78 -7.56 6.16
N ARG A 123 6.62 -8.19 5.92
CA ARG A 123 5.38 -7.50 5.52
C ARG A 123 4.92 -6.48 6.55
N ALA A 124 5.10 -6.75 7.84
CA ALA A 124 4.81 -5.79 8.91
C ALA A 124 5.64 -4.50 8.76
N ILE A 125 6.95 -4.64 8.56
CA ILE A 125 7.88 -3.51 8.39
C ILE A 125 7.54 -2.72 7.12
N LEU A 126 7.37 -3.41 5.99
CA LEU A 126 7.02 -2.76 4.72
C LEU A 126 5.69 -2.01 4.82
N THR A 127 4.67 -2.64 5.42
CA THR A 127 3.33 -2.03 5.57
C THR A 127 3.40 -0.82 6.50
N ALA A 128 4.14 -0.88 7.60
CA ALA A 128 4.34 0.25 8.50
C ALA A 128 4.98 1.44 7.77
N ILE A 129 6.03 1.22 6.98
CA ILE A 129 6.70 2.28 6.21
C ILE A 129 5.74 2.89 5.18
N VAL A 130 5.00 2.05 4.44
CA VAL A 130 4.00 2.51 3.46
C VAL A 130 2.94 3.38 4.13
N VAL A 131 2.39 2.95 5.27
CA VAL A 131 1.38 3.72 6.02
C VAL A 131 1.97 5.04 6.50
N ILE A 132 3.19 5.05 7.05
CA ILE A 132 3.87 6.28 7.46
C ILE A 132 4.02 7.26 6.28
N CYS A 133 4.38 6.77 5.09
CA CYS A 133 4.47 7.61 3.89
C CYS A 133 3.11 8.22 3.51
N HIS A 134 2.01 7.45 3.59
CA HIS A 134 0.66 7.97 3.29
C HIS A 134 0.22 9.02 4.32
N LEU A 135 0.46 8.77 5.61
CA LEU A 135 0.10 9.70 6.69
C LEU A 135 0.92 10.99 6.60
N PHE A 136 2.21 10.88 6.31
CA PHE A 136 3.06 12.05 6.08
C PHE A 136 2.56 12.88 4.89
N LEU A 137 2.23 12.22 3.77
CA LEU A 137 1.71 12.89 2.59
C LEU A 137 0.40 13.65 2.88
N LEU A 138 -0.52 13.02 3.62
CA LEU A 138 -1.77 13.66 4.06
C LEU A 138 -1.50 14.88 4.94
N TYR A 139 -0.61 14.73 5.92
CA TYR A 139 -0.24 15.81 6.82
C TYR A 139 0.35 17.00 6.04
N TRP A 140 1.33 16.75 5.17
CA TRP A 140 2.01 17.79 4.39
C TRP A 140 1.06 18.55 3.46
N LEU A 141 0.20 17.84 2.71
CA LEU A 141 -0.76 18.49 1.81
C LEU A 141 -1.87 19.22 2.57
N GLY A 142 -2.25 18.72 3.75
CA GLY A 142 -3.19 19.39 4.65
C GLY A 142 -2.63 20.70 5.20
N ASP A 143 -1.34 20.72 5.57
CA ASP A 143 -0.64 21.91 6.06
C ASP A 143 -0.62 23.02 4.99
N ILE A 144 -0.21 22.68 3.76
CA ILE A 144 -0.22 23.61 2.62
C ILE A 144 -1.60 24.21 2.36
N TYR A 145 -2.65 23.39 2.42
CA TYR A 145 -4.02 23.86 2.24
C TYR A 145 -4.41 24.90 3.29
N ASN A 146 -4.06 24.65 4.56
CA ASN A 146 -4.35 25.58 5.66
C ASN A 146 -3.58 26.90 5.51
N ASP A 147 -2.32 26.85 5.08
CA ASP A 147 -1.49 28.04 4.85
C ASP A 147 -2.10 28.94 3.75
N VAL A 148 -2.47 28.36 2.60
CA VAL A 148 -3.05 29.11 1.48
C VAL A 148 -4.38 29.77 1.88
N VAL A 149 -5.24 29.06 2.62
CA VAL A 149 -6.51 29.62 3.10
C VAL A 149 -6.27 30.79 4.06
N SER A 150 -5.30 30.66 4.98
CA SER A 150 -4.99 31.72 5.95
C SER A 150 -4.50 33.01 5.28
N MET A 151 -3.67 32.90 4.24
CA MET A 151 -3.17 34.05 3.47
C MET A 151 -4.25 34.75 2.63
N GLY A 152 -5.24 34.00 2.15
CA GLY A 152 -6.36 34.57 1.36
C GLY A 152 -7.41 35.31 2.19
N THR A 153 -7.38 35.15 3.51
CA THR A 153 -8.32 35.80 4.45
C THR A 153 -7.76 37.02 5.17
N ALA A 154 -6.49 37.38 4.92
CA ALA A 154 -5.80 38.55 5.48
C ALA A 154 -5.74 39.69 4.47
#